data_AF-A0A2E4V0P9-F1
#
_entry.id   AF-A0A2E4V0P9-F1
#
_cell.length_a   1.000
_cell.length_b   1.000
_cell.length_c   1.000
_cell.angle_alpha   90.00
_cell.angle_beta   90.00
_cell.angle_gamma   90.00
#
_symmetry.space_group_name_H-M   'P 1'
#
loop_
_entity.id
_entity.type
_entity.pdbx_description
1 polymer ?
#
loop_
_entity_poly.entity_id
_entity_poly.type
_entity_poly.pdbx_seq_one_letter_code
_entity_poly.pdbx_strand_id
1 'polypeptide(L)' 'MSKFNINCEIDSTSIKIKENQNIVQPISIIECHNDHRIVMSIAPLCMKVDSIKFDDKEVVNKSYPKFWEDFDRLSKNNN' A
#
# COMPACT_ATOMS: atom_id res chain seq x y z
N MET A 1 -5.58 1.69 6.78
CA MET A 1 -4.40 1.75 7.66
C MET A 1 -4.52 0.86 8.89
N SER A 2 -5.69 0.80 9.55
CA SER A 2 -5.96 -0.14 10.65
C SER A 2 -5.68 -1.62 10.30
N LYS A 3 -5.94 -2.03 9.05
CA LYS A 3 -5.59 -3.38 8.52
C LYS A 3 -4.11 -3.74 8.65
N PHE A 4 -3.22 -2.75 8.77
CA PHE A 4 -1.78 -2.91 8.96
C PHE A 4 -1.34 -2.58 10.41
N ASN A 5 -2.27 -2.43 11.35
CA ASN A 5 -2.03 -1.96 12.71
C ASN A 5 -1.40 -0.55 12.76
N ILE A 6 -1.71 0.29 11.77
CA ILE A 6 -1.25 1.68 11.71
C ILE A 6 -2.36 2.60 12.24
N ASN A 7 -2.11 3.21 13.38
CA ASN A 7 -2.91 4.27 13.99
C ASN A 7 -2.62 5.60 13.30
N CYS A 8 -3.68 6.21 12.77
CA CYS A 8 -3.64 7.52 12.16
C CYS A 8 -4.75 8.39 12.74
N GLU A 9 -4.44 9.67 12.95
CA GLU A 9 -5.40 10.70 13.31
C GLU A 9 -5.72 11.49 12.04
N ILE A 10 -7.01 11.60 11.72
CA ILE A 10 -7.49 12.24 10.50
C ILE A 10 -8.24 13.51 10.92
N ASP A 11 -7.70 14.65 10.49
CA ASP A 11 -8.33 15.97 10.61
C ASP A 11 -8.95 16.34 9.24
N SER A 12 -9.73 17.44 9.17
CA SER A 12 -10.38 17.88 7.92
C SER A 12 -9.40 18.22 6.78
N THR A 13 -8.13 18.46 7.11
CA THR A 13 -7.10 18.88 6.15
C THR A 13 -5.82 18.05 6.21
N SER A 14 -5.70 17.12 7.16
CA SER A 14 -4.43 16.42 7.38
C SER A 14 -4.62 14.99 7.89
N ILE A 15 -3.63 14.15 7.63
CA ILE A 15 -3.52 12.80 8.17
C ILE A 15 -2.20 12.74 8.94
N LYS A 16 -2.26 12.43 10.23
CA LYS A 16 -1.09 12.25 11.10
C LYS A 16 -0.92 10.76 11.39
N ILE A 17 0.28 10.24 11.17
CA ILE A 17 0.64 8.85 11.47
C ILE A 17 1.61 8.88 12.65
N LYS A 18 1.30 8.13 13.72
CA LYS A 18 2.21 8.03 14.86
C LYS A 18 3.46 7.26 14.47
N GLU A 19 4.61 7.68 14.95
CA GLU A 19 5.89 7.01 14.73
C GLU A 19 6.01 5.69 15.51
N ASN A 20 7.03 4.88 15.19
CA ASN A 20 7.39 3.64 15.90
C ASN A 20 6.26 2.61 16.04
N GLN A 21 5.38 2.55 15.04
CA GLN A 21 4.30 1.58 15.01
C GLN A 21 4.75 0.26 14.38
N ASN A 22 4.29 -0.85 14.97
CA ASN A 22 4.51 -2.18 14.42
C ASN A 22 3.53 -2.43 13.27
N ILE A 23 4.08 -2.41 12.05
CA ILE A 23 3.36 -2.79 10.84
C ILE A 23 3.20 -4.31 10.86
N VAL A 24 1.96 -4.77 10.76
CA VAL A 24 1.64 -6.21 10.75
C VAL A 24 1.10 -6.63 9.39
N GLN A 25 1.26 -7.91 9.10
CA GLN A 25 0.68 -8.57 7.93
C GLN A 25 -0.85 -8.33 7.90
N PRO A 26 -1.39 -7.71 6.83
CA PRO A 26 -2.83 -7.54 6.72
C PRO A 26 -3.51 -8.90 6.52
N ILE A 27 -4.60 -9.13 7.26
CA ILE A 27 -5.39 -10.37 7.22
C ILE A 27 -6.40 -10.34 6.05
N SER A 28 -6.87 -9.15 5.69
CA SER A 28 -7.95 -8.94 4.71
C SER A 28 -7.44 -8.32 3.40
N ILE A 29 -8.18 -8.56 2.32
CA ILE A 29 -7.99 -7.88 1.03
C ILE A 29 -8.16 -6.36 1.21
N ILE A 30 -7.31 -5.59 0.55
CA ILE A 30 -7.39 -4.14 0.46
C ILE A 30 -8.33 -3.78 -0.68
N GLU A 31 -9.36 -2.98 -0.37
CA GLU A 31 -10.28 -2.44 -1.35
C GLU A 31 -9.65 -1.23 -2.03
N CYS A 32 -9.51 -1.29 -3.35
CA CYS A 32 -8.91 -0.25 -4.16
C CYS A 32 -9.86 0.90 -4.43
N HIS A 33 -11.17 0.69 -4.25
CA HIS A 33 -12.23 1.67 -4.53
C HIS A 33 -12.09 2.33 -5.92
N ASN A 34 -11.54 1.60 -6.89
CA ASN A 34 -11.24 2.08 -8.24
C ASN A 34 -10.27 3.29 -8.30
N ASP A 35 -9.48 3.52 -7.23
CA ASP A 35 -8.50 4.59 -7.11
C ASP A 35 -7.07 4.03 -7.13
N HIS A 36 -6.32 4.36 -8.18
CA HIS A 36 -4.92 3.96 -8.35
C HIS A 36 -4.00 4.46 -7.24
N ARG A 37 -4.32 5.60 -6.60
CA ARG A 37 -3.50 6.19 -5.53
C ARG A 37 -3.52 5.33 -4.28
N ILE A 38 -4.61 4.62 -4.01
CA ILE A 38 -4.71 3.70 -2.87
C ILE A 38 -3.72 2.55 -3.05
N VAL A 39 -3.70 1.93 -4.23
CA VAL A 39 -2.78 0.82 -4.53
C VAL A 39 -1.33 1.30 -4.51
N MET A 40 -1.04 2.41 -5.18
CA MET A 40 0.33 2.94 -5.27
C MET A 40 0.88 3.38 -3.90
N SER A 41 0.04 3.92 -3.01
CA SER A 41 0.47 4.31 -1.65
C SER A 41 0.68 3.11 -0.72
N ILE A 42 -0.06 2.02 -0.94
CA ILE A 42 0.02 0.81 -0.10
C ILE A 42 1.09 -0.16 -0.62
N ALA A 43 1.35 -0.22 -1.92
CA ALA A 43 2.29 -1.18 -2.50
C ALA A 43 3.67 -1.18 -1.81
N PRO A 44 4.31 -0.03 -1.50
CA PRO A 44 5.58 -0.02 -0.76
C PRO A 44 5.54 -0.69 0.62
N LEU A 45 4.36 -0.76 1.26
CA LEU A 45 4.22 -1.46 2.55
C LEU A 45 4.49 -2.96 2.44
N CYS A 46 4.43 -3.54 1.23
CA CYS A 46 4.78 -4.95 1.02
C CYS A 46 6.27 -5.24 1.28
N MET A 47 7.13 -4.22 1.44
CA MET A 47 8.51 -4.42 1.86
C MET A 47 8.64 -4.68 3.38
N LYS A 48 7.57 -4.46 4.15
CA LYS A 48 7.53 -4.65 5.61
C LYS A 48 6.65 -5.82 6.05
N VAL A 49 5.91 -6.42 5.12
CA VAL A 49 4.99 -7.54 5.37
C VAL A 49 5.17 -8.60 4.29
N ASP A 50 4.75 -9.83 4.54
CA ASP A 50 4.99 -10.94 3.61
C ASP A 50 4.20 -10.82 2.31
N SER A 51 2.94 -10.35 2.39
CA SER A 51 2.10 -10.20 1.20
C SER A 51 0.98 -9.16 1.38
N ILE A 52 0.54 -8.54 0.29
CA ILE A 52 -0.64 -7.68 0.29
C ILE A 52 -1.54 -8.11 -0.86
N LYS A 53 -2.83 -8.31 -0.58
CA LYS A 53 -3.84 -8.65 -1.58
C LYS A 53 -4.75 -7.44 -1.82
N PHE A 54 -5.00 -7.15 -3.08
CA PHE A 54 -5.90 -6.09 -3.54
C PHE A 54 -7.10 -6.73 -4.25
N ASP A 55 -8.26 -6.10 -4.19
CA ASP A 55 -9.45 -6.52 -4.96
C ASP A 55 -9.28 -6.24 -6.46
N ASP A 56 -8.62 -5.13 -6.82
CA ASP A 56 -8.24 -4.79 -8.18
C ASP A 56 -6.86 -4.08 -8.23
N LYS A 57 -5.79 -4.87 -8.41
CA LYS A 57 -4.44 -4.33 -8.56
C LYS A 57 -4.17 -3.66 -9.91
N GLU A 58 -5.00 -3.89 -10.92
CA GLU A 58 -4.80 -3.40 -12.29
C GLU A 58 -5.30 -1.96 -12.46
N VAL A 59 -6.02 -1.43 -11.47
CA VAL A 59 -6.46 -0.04 -11.42
C VAL A 59 -5.30 0.96 -11.57
N VAL A 60 -4.08 0.56 -11.20
CA VAL A 60 -2.86 1.39 -11.36
C VAL A 60 -2.55 1.69 -12.82
N ASN A 61 -2.96 0.82 -13.75
CA ASN A 61 -2.68 0.96 -15.18
C ASN A 61 -3.36 2.18 -15.79
N LYS A 62 -4.39 2.74 -15.13
CA LYS A 62 -5.03 3.99 -15.55
C LYS A 62 -4.06 5.17 -15.57
N SER A 63 -3.11 5.20 -14.63
CA SER A 63 -2.17 6.31 -14.47
C SER A 63 -0.72 5.89 -14.72
N TYR A 64 -0.39 4.63 -14.44
CA TYR A 64 0.97 4.10 -14.59
C TYR A 64 0.94 2.62 -15.02
N PRO A 65 0.80 2.35 -16.33
CA PRO A 65 0.74 0.99 -16.89
C PRO A 65 1.92 0.08 -16.55
N LYS A 66 3.10 0.66 -16.32
CA LYS A 66 4.34 -0.08 -16.00
C LYS A 66 4.62 -0.18 -14.50
N PHE A 67 3.67 0.21 -13.65
CA PHE A 67 3.86 0.30 -12.20
C PHE A 67 4.43 -0.99 -11.62
N TRP A 68 3.82 -2.14 -11.91
CA TRP A 68 4.25 -3.42 -11.35
C TRP A 68 5.58 -3.94 -11.91
N GLU A 69 5.90 -3.64 -13.17
CA GLU A 69 7.20 -3.96 -13.78
C GLU A 69 8.33 -3.17 -13.09
N ASP A 70 8.12 -1.86 -12.92
CA ASP A 70 9.06 -1.00 -12.23
C ASP A 70 9.17 -1.34 -10.74
N PHE A 71 8.04 -1.67 -10.10
CA PHE A 71 7.99 -2.09 -8.70
C PHE A 71 8.78 -3.39 -8.47
N ASP A 72 8.59 -4.40 -9.32
CA ASP A 72 9.33 -5.67 -9.25
C ASP A 72 10.84 -5.46 -9.48
N ARG A 73 11.21 -4.61 -10.45
CA ARG A 73 12.61 -4.24 -10.69
C ARG A 73 13.26 -3.59 -9.48
N LEU A 74 12.55 -2.71 -8.78
CA LEU A 74 13.06 -2.04 -7.57
C LEU A 74 13.09 -2.96 -6.36
N SER A 75 12.12 -3.87 -6.24
CA SER A 75 12.03 -4.86 -5.16
C SER A 75 13.20 -5.85 -5.19
N LYS A 76 13.68 -6.25 -6.37
CA LYS A 76 14.73 -7.27 -6.54
C LYS A 76 16.15 -6.78 -6.24
N ASN A 77 16.39 -5.47 -6.23
CA ASN A 77 17.71 -4.91 -5.99
C ASN A 77 18.12 -4.85 -4.51
N ASN A 78 17.30 -5.39 -3.59
CA ASN A 78 17.53 -5.40 -2.15
C ASN A 78 17.79 -6.81 -1.56
N ASN A 79 18.14 -7.80 -2.41
CA ASN A 79 18.57 -9.14 -1.97
C ASN A 79 20.06 -9.36 -2.22
#